data_AF-A0A0A9X9N0-F1
#
_entry.id   AF-A0A0A9X9N0-F1
#
_cell.length_a   1.000
_cell.length_b   1.000
_cell.length_c   1.000
_cell.angle_alpha   90.00
_cell.angle_beta   90.00
_cell.angle_gamma   90.00
#
_symmetry.space_group_name_H-M   'P 1'
#
loop_
_entity.id
_entity.type
_entity.pdbx_description
1 polymer ?
#
loop_
_entity_poly.entity_id
_entity_poly.type
_entity_poly.pdbx_seq_one_letter_code
_entity_poly.pdbx_strand_id
1 'polypeptide(L)'
;MSMLINMNITPDPQLEDSYFSKLASSFISLSKEITTKKNYSPFMDFDGANGVGALAIEKLLPRLGQTLLLTLHNADTASPNKLNKECGADYVKTNVAAPKGFEPTPNKRIVSVDGDADRVIYSYVDSQKQFHLFDGDRIASLVAGYLMEMVKESGLDLRLGLVQTAYANGNSTKYITETMKIPVTFTSTGVKHLHHKALEYDIGVYFEANGHGTVVFSNNARNLVLQAMNDEKLDETKRRVILRLKQVMEVINSTVGDAISDMLLVETVLKTRGWSMEDWEAAYQDLPSRLMKVPCQGQKRDRDSGCRSKVFQTRWSTERD
;
A
#
# COMPACT_ATOMS: atom_id res chain seq x y z
N MET A 1 -6.23 -33.04 -18.31
CA MET A 1 -5.27 -33.94 -17.63
C MET A 1 -3.99 -33.92 -18.45
N SER A 2 -2.84 -33.79 -17.77
CA SER A 2 -1.46 -33.73 -18.28
C SER A 2 -1.03 -32.50 -19.09
N MET A 3 -0.38 -31.56 -18.39
CA MET A 3 0.90 -30.89 -18.72
C MET A 3 0.85 -29.48 -18.15
N LEU A 4 1.09 -29.33 -16.85
CA LEU A 4 1.56 -28.10 -16.16
C LEU A 4 1.70 -28.35 -14.63
N ILE A 5 2.08 -29.58 -14.24
CA ILE A 5 2.44 -29.91 -12.87
C ILE A 5 3.89 -30.42 -12.95
N ASN A 6 4.77 -29.85 -12.13
CA ASN A 6 6.23 -30.05 -12.04
C ASN A 6 7.12 -29.01 -12.73
N MET A 7 6.96 -27.76 -12.34
CA MET A 7 8.14 -26.93 -12.09
C MET A 7 8.20 -26.63 -10.59
N ASN A 8 8.78 -27.55 -9.82
CA ASN A 8 9.29 -27.23 -8.48
C ASN A 8 10.50 -26.31 -8.66
N ILE A 9 10.25 -25.05 -9.01
CA ILE A 9 11.25 -23.99 -8.89
C ILE A 9 11.25 -23.64 -7.41
N THR A 10 12.09 -24.33 -6.64
CA THR A 10 12.47 -23.81 -5.34
C THR A 10 13.13 -22.45 -5.57
N PRO A 11 12.64 -21.36 -4.98
CA PRO A 11 13.31 -20.07 -5.07
C PRO A 11 14.78 -20.25 -4.68
N ASP A 12 15.69 -19.62 -5.42
CA ASP A 12 17.10 -19.61 -5.04
C ASP A 12 17.21 -19.04 -3.62
N PRO A 13 17.69 -19.81 -2.63
CA PRO A 13 17.77 -19.35 -1.25
C PRO A 13 18.60 -18.07 -1.11
N GLN A 14 19.56 -17.82 -2.01
CA GLN A 14 20.34 -16.59 -2.02
C GLN A 14 19.52 -15.38 -2.47
N LEU A 15 18.65 -15.55 -3.48
CA LEU A 15 17.75 -14.49 -3.93
C LEU A 15 16.71 -14.16 -2.86
N GLU A 16 16.15 -15.18 -2.21
CA GLU A 16 15.20 -15.00 -1.10
C GLU A 16 15.86 -14.27 0.09
N ASP A 17 17.06 -14.69 0.51
CA ASP A 17 17.79 -13.99 1.57
C ASP A 17 18.12 -12.55 1.18
N SER A 18 18.55 -12.33 -0.06
CA SER A 18 18.85 -11.00 -0.60
C SER A 18 17.64 -10.08 -0.54
N TYR A 19 16.45 -10.58 -0.89
CA TYR A 19 15.20 -9.84 -0.78
C TYR A 19 14.94 -9.37 0.66
N PHE A 20 14.94 -10.29 1.63
CA PHE A 20 14.68 -9.93 3.03
C PHE A 20 15.77 -9.03 3.62
N SER A 21 17.03 -9.30 3.29
CA SER A 21 18.19 -8.49 3.72
C SER A 21 18.12 -7.07 3.15
N LYS A 22 17.74 -6.92 1.87
CA LYS A 22 17.56 -5.61 1.22
C LYS A 22 16.45 -4.81 1.91
N LEU A 23 15.27 -5.40 2.10
CA LEU A 23 14.14 -4.73 2.74
C LEU A 23 14.47 -4.33 4.18
N ALA A 24 14.97 -5.27 4.98
CA ALA A 24 15.27 -5.01 6.39
C ALA A 24 16.36 -3.93 6.56
N SER A 25 17.47 -4.02 5.81
CA SER A 25 18.56 -3.06 5.92
C SER A 25 18.16 -1.64 5.49
N SER A 26 17.35 -1.52 4.43
CA SER A 26 16.84 -0.24 3.94
C SER A 26 15.85 0.36 4.94
N PHE A 27 14.90 -0.44 5.44
CA PHE A 27 13.93 0.00 6.45
C PHE A 27 14.60 0.41 7.78
N ILE A 28 15.58 -0.36 8.26
CA ILE A 28 16.34 -0.02 9.47
C ILE A 28 17.12 1.28 9.29
N SER A 29 17.75 1.47 8.14
CA SER A 29 18.49 2.70 7.83
C SER A 29 17.57 3.92 7.87
N LEU A 30 16.43 3.87 7.16
CA LEU A 30 15.41 4.90 7.20
C LEU A 30 14.92 5.19 8.61
N SER A 31 14.68 4.12 9.38
CA SER A 31 14.20 4.20 10.75
C SER A 31 15.15 4.84 11.75
N LYS A 32 16.47 4.81 11.50
CA LYS A 32 17.48 5.43 12.36
C LYS A 32 17.54 6.95 12.19
N GLU A 33 17.21 7.44 11.00
CA GLU A 33 17.20 8.88 10.70
C GLU A 33 16.00 9.61 11.34
N ILE A 34 14.95 8.86 11.69
CA ILE A 34 13.71 9.42 12.22
C ILE A 34 13.82 9.60 13.74
N THR A 35 13.85 10.85 14.18
CA THR A 35 13.90 11.22 15.60
C THR A 35 12.52 11.54 16.19
N THR A 36 11.49 11.71 15.35
CA THR A 36 10.13 12.05 15.77
C THR A 36 9.46 10.85 16.44
N LYS A 37 9.16 10.97 17.74
CA LYS A 37 8.42 9.98 18.53
C LYS A 37 7.20 10.61 19.19
N LYS A 38 6.28 11.12 18.38
CA LYS A 38 5.04 11.74 18.87
C LYS A 38 4.00 10.66 19.17
N ASN A 39 3.14 10.33 18.21
CA ASN A 39 2.01 9.40 18.39
C ASN A 39 2.24 8.03 17.72
N TYR A 40 3.34 7.85 16.99
CA TYR A 40 3.65 6.58 16.33
C TYR A 40 4.00 5.47 17.33
N SER A 41 3.43 4.29 17.12
CA SER A 41 3.74 3.06 17.85
C SER A 41 4.38 2.03 16.90
N PRO A 42 5.49 1.35 17.30
CA PRO A 42 6.09 0.29 16.50
C PRO A 42 5.35 -1.05 16.63
N PHE A 43 4.31 -1.14 17.47
CA PHE A 43 3.57 -2.37 17.72
C PHE A 43 2.36 -2.49 16.78
N MET A 44 2.23 -3.62 16.12
CA MET A 44 1.11 -3.89 15.21
C MET A 44 0.73 -5.37 15.19
N ASP A 45 -0.50 -5.66 14.83
CA ASP A 45 -0.97 -7.01 14.52
C ASP A 45 -0.83 -7.25 13.01
N PHE A 46 -0.32 -8.42 12.63
CA PHE A 46 -0.21 -8.85 11.25
C PHE A 46 -1.12 -10.05 11.00
N ASP A 47 -2.08 -9.89 10.12
CA ASP A 47 -2.98 -10.95 9.67
C ASP A 47 -2.45 -11.54 8.36
N GLY A 48 -1.83 -12.72 8.47
CA GLY A 48 -1.20 -13.42 7.35
C GLY A 48 -2.16 -14.17 6.43
N ALA A 49 -3.49 -14.06 6.63
CA ALA A 49 -4.54 -14.73 5.85
C ALA A 49 -4.42 -16.26 5.75
N ASN A 50 -3.65 -16.88 6.64
CA ASN A 50 -3.18 -18.27 6.58
C ASN A 50 -2.46 -18.60 5.26
N GLY A 51 -1.87 -17.59 4.63
CA GLY A 51 -1.19 -17.64 3.34
C GLY A 51 0.33 -17.54 3.45
N VAL A 52 1.00 -17.52 2.30
CA VAL A 52 2.47 -17.55 2.23
C VAL A 52 3.14 -16.29 2.78
N GLY A 53 2.41 -15.17 2.86
CA GLY A 53 2.87 -13.94 3.51
C GLY A 53 3.25 -14.14 4.98
N ALA A 54 2.58 -15.04 5.70
CA ALA A 54 2.93 -15.38 7.07
C ALA A 54 4.35 -15.95 7.19
N LEU A 55 4.72 -16.87 6.29
CA LEU A 55 6.07 -17.47 6.25
C LEU A 55 7.14 -16.42 5.91
N ALA A 56 6.81 -15.47 5.02
CA ALA A 56 7.71 -14.39 4.66
C ALA A 56 7.96 -13.44 5.85
N ILE A 57 6.92 -13.10 6.61
CA ILE A 57 7.06 -12.30 7.84
C ILE A 57 7.88 -13.02 8.90
N GLU A 58 7.71 -14.34 9.09
CA GLU A 58 8.54 -15.12 10.01
C GLU A 58 10.04 -15.04 9.68
N LYS A 59 10.39 -15.02 8.38
CA LYS A 59 11.79 -14.86 7.91
C LYS A 59 12.29 -13.42 8.02
N LEU A 60 11.42 -12.42 7.86
CA LEU A 60 11.77 -11.01 7.90
C LEU A 60 11.93 -10.49 9.34
N LEU A 61 11.08 -10.94 10.27
CA LEU A 61 11.00 -10.44 11.64
C LEU A 61 12.34 -10.42 12.39
N PRO A 62 13.15 -11.50 12.39
CA PRO A 62 14.45 -11.49 13.05
C PRO A 62 15.41 -10.43 12.52
N ARG A 63 15.24 -10.02 11.25
CA ARG A 63 16.09 -9.03 10.58
C ARG A 63 15.70 -7.60 10.89
N LEU A 64 14.44 -7.34 11.26
CA LEU A 64 13.93 -5.99 11.60
C LEU A 64 14.36 -5.53 13.00
N GLY A 65 14.77 -6.46 13.87
CA GLY A 65 15.18 -6.18 15.24
C GLY A 65 14.04 -5.53 16.05
N GLN A 66 14.35 -4.44 16.76
CA GLN A 66 13.35 -3.69 17.56
C GLN A 66 12.72 -2.52 16.80
N THR A 67 12.94 -2.44 15.48
CA THR A 67 12.50 -1.31 14.67
C THR A 67 10.99 -1.31 14.43
N LEU A 68 10.43 -2.51 14.28
CA LEU A 68 9.02 -2.80 14.09
C LEU A 68 8.70 -4.11 14.80
N LEU A 69 7.63 -4.14 15.58
CA LEU A 69 7.27 -5.26 16.45
C LEU A 69 5.88 -5.78 16.03
N LEU A 70 5.87 -6.90 15.30
CA LEU A 70 4.63 -7.50 14.81
C LEU A 70 4.20 -8.69 15.69
N THR A 71 2.91 -8.76 15.98
CA THR A 71 2.25 -9.97 16.47
C THR A 71 1.61 -10.67 15.28
N LEU A 72 2.14 -11.83 14.89
CA LEU A 72 1.64 -12.61 13.75
C LEU A 72 0.39 -13.42 14.15
N HIS A 73 -0.68 -13.23 13.38
CA HIS A 73 -1.95 -13.95 13.48
C HIS A 73 -2.30 -14.59 12.14
N ASN A 74 -3.24 -15.54 12.14
CA ASN A 74 -3.70 -16.24 10.93
C ASN A 74 -2.51 -16.72 10.07
N ALA A 75 -1.68 -17.59 10.64
CA ALA A 75 -0.43 -18.07 10.03
C ALA A 75 -0.44 -19.58 9.74
N ASP A 76 -1.61 -20.23 9.75
CA ASP A 76 -1.73 -21.68 9.51
C ASP A 76 -1.66 -22.01 8.01
N THR A 77 -0.45 -21.98 7.46
CA THR A 77 -0.17 -22.27 6.06
C THR A 77 -0.27 -23.75 5.69
N ALA A 78 -0.36 -24.63 6.70
CA ALA A 78 -0.52 -26.07 6.52
C ALA A 78 -1.97 -26.50 6.25
N SER A 79 -2.94 -25.63 6.53
CA SER A 79 -4.38 -25.92 6.42
C SER A 79 -5.03 -25.12 5.27
N PRO A 80 -5.11 -25.65 4.04
CA PRO A 80 -5.61 -24.91 2.87
C PRO A 80 -7.04 -24.39 3.02
N ASN A 81 -7.86 -25.04 3.84
CA ASN A 81 -9.23 -24.62 4.13
C ASN A 81 -9.33 -23.37 5.01
N LYS A 82 -8.23 -22.92 5.61
CA LYS A 82 -8.15 -21.67 6.39
C LYS A 82 -7.65 -20.48 5.56
N LEU A 83 -7.09 -20.72 4.37
CA LEU A 83 -6.58 -19.67 3.48
C LEU A 83 -7.71 -18.67 3.16
N ASN A 84 -7.49 -17.39 3.46
CA ASN A 84 -8.45 -16.29 3.27
C ASN A 84 -9.83 -16.51 3.94
N LYS A 85 -9.93 -17.41 4.93
CA LYS A 85 -11.21 -17.74 5.56
C LYS A 85 -11.52 -16.75 6.68
N GLU A 86 -12.39 -15.79 6.37
CA GLU A 86 -12.83 -14.74 7.30
C GLU A 86 -11.68 -13.86 7.84
N CYS A 87 -10.60 -13.78 7.07
CA CYS A 87 -9.40 -13.00 7.34
C CYS A 87 -8.76 -12.58 6.00
N GLY A 88 -7.70 -11.76 6.08
CA GLY A 88 -6.96 -11.25 4.95
C GLY A 88 -7.56 -10.00 4.31
N ALA A 89 -6.75 -9.36 3.45
CA ALA A 89 -7.05 -8.06 2.84
C ALA A 89 -8.43 -8.02 2.15
N ASP A 90 -8.75 -9.03 1.35
CA ASP A 90 -10.02 -9.11 0.61
C ASP A 90 -11.24 -9.20 1.54
N TYR A 91 -11.14 -9.97 2.64
CA TYR A 91 -12.22 -10.07 3.64
C TYR A 91 -12.42 -8.73 4.33
N VAL A 92 -11.34 -8.11 4.81
CA VAL A 92 -11.36 -6.84 5.55
C VAL A 92 -11.94 -5.72 4.69
N LYS A 93 -11.48 -5.60 3.44
CA LYS A 93 -11.98 -4.58 2.49
C LYS A 93 -13.44 -4.79 2.12
N THR A 94 -13.85 -6.04 1.85
CA THR A 94 -15.21 -6.32 1.35
C THR A 94 -16.26 -6.22 2.45
N ASN A 95 -15.93 -6.69 3.65
CA ASN A 95 -16.87 -6.72 4.77
C ASN A 95 -16.78 -5.47 5.66
N VAL A 96 -15.75 -4.64 5.50
CA VAL A 96 -15.46 -3.47 6.33
C VAL A 96 -15.49 -3.87 7.81
N ALA A 97 -14.73 -4.91 8.14
CA ALA A 97 -14.70 -5.54 9.45
C ALA A 97 -13.30 -6.09 9.76
N ALA A 98 -12.98 -6.18 11.05
CA ALA A 98 -11.73 -6.77 11.51
C ALA A 98 -11.62 -8.27 11.13
N PRO A 99 -10.41 -8.76 10.83
CA PRO A 99 -10.21 -10.18 10.55
C PRO A 99 -10.56 -11.04 11.77
N LYS A 100 -11.10 -12.24 11.53
CA LYS A 100 -11.32 -13.23 12.59
C LYS A 100 -10.02 -13.97 12.92
N GLY A 101 -9.98 -14.62 14.08
CA GLY A 101 -8.85 -15.43 14.54
C GLY A 101 -8.09 -14.84 15.72
N PHE A 102 -8.30 -13.56 16.02
CA PHE A 102 -7.79 -12.91 17.21
C PHE A 102 -8.71 -11.74 17.59
N GLU A 103 -8.59 -11.27 18.84
CA GLU A 103 -9.32 -10.09 19.32
C GLU A 103 -8.45 -8.83 19.10
N PRO A 104 -8.91 -7.86 18.30
CA PRO A 104 -8.22 -6.58 18.13
C PRO A 104 -7.97 -5.86 19.45
N THR A 105 -6.73 -5.42 19.66
CA THR A 105 -6.44 -4.48 20.75
C THR A 105 -6.88 -3.07 20.33
N PRO A 106 -7.63 -2.32 21.16
CA PRO A 106 -8.06 -0.97 20.80
C PRO A 106 -6.93 -0.05 20.38
N ASN A 107 -7.13 0.70 19.30
CA ASN A 107 -6.19 1.63 18.65
C ASN A 107 -4.87 0.99 18.20
N LYS A 108 -4.72 -0.33 18.30
CA LYS A 108 -3.57 -1.05 17.73
C LYS A 108 -3.80 -1.24 16.24
N ARG A 109 -2.79 -0.87 15.47
CA ARG A 109 -2.77 -1.08 14.02
C ARG A 109 -2.87 -2.57 13.69
N ILE A 110 -3.71 -2.89 12.72
CA ILE A 110 -3.82 -4.20 12.09
C ILE A 110 -3.44 -4.05 10.62
N VAL A 111 -2.55 -4.92 10.14
CA VAL A 111 -2.20 -5.04 8.72
C VAL A 111 -2.60 -6.42 8.25
N SER A 112 -3.50 -6.46 7.27
CA SER A 112 -3.98 -7.69 6.64
C SER A 112 -3.43 -7.77 5.23
N VAL A 113 -2.84 -8.92 4.91
CA VAL A 113 -2.42 -9.26 3.55
C VAL A 113 -3.38 -10.26 2.92
N ASP A 114 -3.35 -10.47 1.61
CA ASP A 114 -4.03 -11.60 0.99
C ASP A 114 -3.16 -12.86 0.94
N GLY A 115 -3.72 -13.96 0.45
CA GLY A 115 -3.11 -15.30 0.56
C GLY A 115 -1.72 -15.42 -0.05
N ASP A 116 -1.42 -14.66 -1.11
CA ASP A 116 -0.13 -14.58 -1.80
C ASP A 116 0.65 -13.29 -1.49
N ALA A 117 0.11 -12.41 -0.65
CA ALA A 117 0.73 -11.18 -0.16
C ALA A 117 1.10 -10.16 -1.26
N ASP A 118 0.23 -10.00 -2.25
CA ASP A 118 0.31 -8.94 -3.27
C ASP A 118 -0.57 -7.72 -2.95
N ARG A 119 -1.45 -7.85 -1.95
CA ARG A 119 -2.30 -6.76 -1.41
C ARG A 119 -2.05 -6.53 0.06
N VAL A 120 -2.14 -5.27 0.44
CA VAL A 120 -2.10 -4.85 1.85
C VAL A 120 -3.26 -3.92 2.18
N ILE A 121 -3.90 -4.17 3.32
CA ILE A 121 -4.93 -3.31 3.90
C ILE A 121 -4.56 -3.00 5.34
N TYR A 122 -4.70 -1.74 5.71
CA TYR A 122 -4.52 -1.28 7.07
C TYR A 122 -5.89 -1.09 7.74
N SER A 123 -5.95 -1.31 9.04
CA SER A 123 -7.14 -1.04 9.84
C SER A 123 -6.79 -0.86 11.31
N TYR A 124 -7.77 -0.42 12.10
CA TYR A 124 -7.75 -0.56 13.55
C TYR A 124 -9.19 -0.62 14.08
N VAL A 125 -9.34 -1.06 15.33
CA VAL A 125 -10.58 -0.97 16.08
C VAL A 125 -10.40 0.07 17.17
N ASP A 126 -11.27 1.06 17.25
CA ASP A 126 -11.14 2.13 18.24
C ASP A 126 -11.55 1.69 19.66
N SER A 127 -11.40 2.57 20.65
CA SER A 127 -11.82 2.32 22.03
C SER A 127 -13.35 2.16 22.20
N GLN A 128 -14.14 2.59 21.21
CA GLN A 128 -15.59 2.45 21.14
C GLN A 128 -16.02 1.21 20.32
N LYS A 129 -15.05 0.35 19.97
CA LYS A 129 -15.24 -0.87 19.16
C LYS A 129 -15.72 -0.59 17.73
N GLN A 130 -15.51 0.61 17.22
CA GLN A 130 -15.74 0.94 15.81
C GLN A 130 -14.55 0.49 14.97
N PHE A 131 -14.84 -0.01 13.77
CA PHE A 131 -13.82 -0.46 12.83
C PHE A 131 -13.49 0.63 11.82
N HIS A 132 -12.20 0.89 11.63
CA HIS A 132 -11.69 1.93 10.74
C HIS A 132 -10.80 1.29 9.66
N LEU A 133 -11.11 1.57 8.39
CA LEU A 133 -10.48 0.96 7.22
C LEU A 133 -9.53 1.93 6.52
N PHE A 134 -8.35 1.45 6.16
CA PHE A 134 -7.34 2.18 5.39
C PHE A 134 -6.95 1.35 4.18
N ASP A 135 -7.63 1.62 3.08
CA ASP A 135 -7.47 0.87 1.86
C ASP A 135 -6.35 1.43 0.95
N GLY A 136 -6.26 0.91 -0.27
CA GLY A 136 -5.21 1.31 -1.20
C GLY A 136 -5.19 2.81 -1.53
N ASP A 137 -6.33 3.52 -1.51
CA ASP A 137 -6.33 4.98 -1.74
C ASP A 137 -5.72 5.74 -0.55
N ARG A 138 -5.95 5.26 0.67
CA ARG A 138 -5.31 5.80 1.88
C ARG A 138 -3.80 5.58 1.83
N ILE A 139 -3.35 4.40 1.39
CA ILE A 139 -1.92 4.09 1.20
C ILE A 139 -1.33 4.99 0.11
N ALA A 140 -1.97 5.07 -1.06
CA ALA A 140 -1.50 5.88 -2.18
C ALA A 140 -1.35 7.36 -1.80
N SER A 141 -2.35 7.93 -1.13
CA SER A 141 -2.32 9.33 -0.69
C SER A 141 -1.21 9.59 0.34
N LEU A 142 -1.02 8.70 1.31
CA LEU A 142 0.05 8.78 2.30
C LEU A 142 1.44 8.76 1.65
N VAL A 143 1.67 7.78 0.77
CA VAL A 143 2.94 7.57 0.09
C VAL A 143 3.24 8.70 -0.88
N ALA A 144 2.28 9.10 -1.71
CA ALA A 144 2.47 10.17 -2.69
C ALA A 144 2.72 11.52 -2.02
N GLY A 145 2.04 11.82 -0.91
CA GLY A 145 2.31 13.02 -0.11
C GLY A 145 3.74 13.06 0.40
N TYR A 146 4.20 11.95 0.98
CA TYR A 146 5.57 11.83 1.49
C TYR A 146 6.65 11.93 0.40
N LEU A 147 6.44 11.26 -0.74
CA LEU A 147 7.35 11.34 -1.88
C LEU A 147 7.38 12.76 -2.47
N MET A 148 6.23 13.44 -2.55
CA MET A 148 6.14 14.83 -3.05
C MET A 148 6.86 15.82 -2.13
N GLU A 149 6.78 15.63 -0.81
CA GLU A 149 7.57 16.40 0.18
C GLU A 149 9.07 16.24 -0.10
N MET A 150 9.56 15.01 -0.25
CA MET A 150 10.97 14.74 -0.57
C MET A 150 11.40 15.31 -1.92
N VAL A 151 10.57 15.22 -2.97
CA VAL A 151 10.87 15.83 -4.28
C VAL A 151 11.04 17.35 -4.13
N LYS A 152 10.11 18.03 -3.46
CA LYS A 152 10.18 19.48 -3.24
C LYS A 152 11.41 19.88 -2.42
N GLU A 153 11.69 19.17 -1.33
CA GLU A 153 12.82 19.46 -0.44
C GLU A 153 14.18 19.14 -1.08
N SER A 154 14.26 18.11 -1.92
CA SER A 154 15.48 17.77 -2.67
C SER A 154 15.83 18.84 -3.71
N GLY A 155 14.82 19.53 -4.25
CA GLY A 155 14.97 20.45 -5.38
C GLY A 155 15.26 19.77 -6.71
N LEU A 156 15.08 18.44 -6.80
CA LEU A 156 15.17 17.71 -8.06
C LEU A 156 13.93 17.98 -8.93
N ASP A 157 14.15 18.18 -10.23
CA ASP A 157 13.07 18.33 -11.20
C ASP A 157 12.50 16.95 -11.59
N LEU A 158 11.59 16.44 -10.76
CA LEU A 158 10.95 15.14 -10.93
C LEU A 158 9.43 15.29 -11.00
N ARG A 159 8.83 14.77 -12.07
CA ARG A 159 7.37 14.76 -12.22
C ARG A 159 6.78 13.58 -11.46
N LEU A 160 6.21 13.85 -10.29
CA LEU A 160 5.43 12.86 -9.53
C LEU A 160 3.95 12.91 -9.94
N GLY A 161 3.34 11.75 -10.12
CA GLY A 161 1.91 11.61 -10.33
C GLY A 161 1.32 10.39 -9.64
N LEU A 162 0.00 10.43 -9.44
CA LEU A 162 -0.76 9.34 -8.82
C LEU A 162 -1.81 8.82 -9.82
N VAL A 163 -1.88 7.50 -10.00
CA VAL A 163 -2.84 6.85 -10.89
C VAL A 163 -3.93 6.15 -10.08
N GLN A 164 -5.19 6.48 -10.36
CA GLN A 164 -6.37 5.88 -9.72
C GLN A 164 -7.27 5.18 -10.73
N THR A 165 -8.17 4.35 -10.22
CA THR A 165 -9.31 3.81 -10.99
C THR A 165 -10.59 4.52 -10.58
N ALA A 166 -11.68 4.26 -11.28
CA ALA A 166 -13.00 4.81 -10.94
C ALA A 166 -13.55 4.33 -9.57
N TYR A 167 -12.94 3.31 -8.94
CA TYR A 167 -13.33 2.87 -7.60
C TYR A 167 -12.79 3.75 -6.48
N ALA A 168 -11.88 4.69 -6.80
CA ALA A 168 -11.31 5.56 -5.80
C ALA A 168 -12.36 6.47 -5.17
N ASN A 169 -12.24 6.69 -3.86
CA ASN A 169 -13.13 7.63 -3.17
C ASN A 169 -12.93 9.06 -3.71
N GLY A 170 -14.01 9.77 -4.05
CA GLY A 170 -13.91 11.13 -4.58
C GLY A 170 -13.16 12.11 -3.65
N ASN A 171 -13.27 11.93 -2.33
CA ASN A 171 -12.54 12.77 -1.38
C ASN A 171 -11.04 12.44 -1.32
N SER A 172 -10.62 11.22 -1.65
CA SER A 172 -9.19 10.89 -1.77
C SER A 172 -8.59 11.65 -2.96
N THR A 173 -9.24 11.61 -4.13
CA THR A 173 -8.82 12.38 -5.32
C THR A 173 -8.79 13.88 -5.03
N LYS A 174 -9.81 14.40 -4.33
CA LYS A 174 -9.87 15.81 -3.93
C LYS A 174 -8.71 16.20 -3.02
N TYR A 175 -8.43 15.41 -1.99
CA TYR A 175 -7.30 15.65 -1.09
C TYR A 175 -5.95 15.65 -1.83
N ILE A 176 -5.74 14.67 -2.73
CA ILE A 176 -4.50 14.55 -3.50
C ILE A 176 -4.29 15.76 -4.43
N THR A 177 -5.33 16.16 -5.15
CA THR A 177 -5.24 17.24 -6.15
C THR A 177 -5.27 18.64 -5.53
N GLU A 178 -6.18 18.88 -4.58
CA GLU A 178 -6.40 20.21 -4.01
C GLU A 178 -5.48 20.52 -2.83
N THR A 179 -5.17 19.55 -1.98
CA THR A 179 -4.33 19.77 -0.79
C THR A 179 -2.87 19.46 -1.08
N MET A 180 -2.57 18.25 -1.57
CA MET A 180 -1.18 17.84 -1.80
C MET A 180 -0.59 18.41 -3.10
N LYS A 181 -1.45 18.94 -3.99
CA LYS A 181 -1.09 19.49 -5.32
C LYS A 181 -0.37 18.45 -6.19
N ILE A 182 -0.81 17.20 -6.12
CA ILE A 182 -0.26 16.09 -6.91
C ILE A 182 -1.19 15.83 -8.11
N PRO A 183 -0.67 15.73 -9.35
CA PRO A 183 -1.46 15.33 -10.51
C PRO A 183 -2.04 13.93 -10.34
N VAL A 184 -3.35 13.78 -10.59
CA VAL A 184 -4.04 12.49 -10.60
C VAL A 184 -4.47 12.13 -12.02
N THR A 185 -4.20 10.90 -12.44
CA THR A 185 -4.72 10.37 -13.71
C THR A 185 -5.56 9.13 -13.48
N PHE A 186 -6.72 9.07 -14.15
CA PHE A 186 -7.60 7.90 -14.11
C PHE A 186 -7.29 6.90 -15.22
N THR A 187 -7.49 5.62 -14.92
CA THR A 187 -7.37 4.53 -15.89
C THR A 187 -8.38 3.41 -15.62
N SER A 188 -8.47 2.46 -16.54
CA SER A 188 -9.29 1.26 -16.37
C SER A 188 -8.77 0.40 -15.21
N THR A 189 -9.66 -0.35 -14.58
CA THR A 189 -9.33 -1.24 -13.46
C THR A 189 -8.36 -2.34 -13.89
N GLY A 190 -7.49 -2.76 -12.98
CA GLY A 190 -6.49 -3.80 -13.19
C GLY A 190 -5.09 -3.22 -13.33
N VAL A 191 -4.18 -3.77 -12.51
CA VAL A 191 -2.80 -3.32 -12.30
C VAL A 191 -2.00 -3.05 -13.57
N LYS A 192 -2.25 -3.80 -14.66
CA LYS A 192 -1.61 -3.55 -15.96
C LYS A 192 -1.88 -2.14 -16.50
N HIS A 193 -3.12 -1.66 -16.37
CA HIS A 193 -3.52 -0.34 -16.84
C HIS A 193 -2.99 0.76 -15.92
N LEU A 194 -2.97 0.52 -14.60
CA LEU A 194 -2.38 1.44 -13.63
C LEU A 194 -0.87 1.58 -13.84
N HIS A 195 -0.17 0.46 -13.93
CA HIS A 195 1.28 0.41 -14.13
C HIS A 195 1.69 1.12 -15.42
N HIS A 196 1.04 0.82 -16.55
CA HIS A 196 1.34 1.49 -17.82
C HIS A 196 1.18 3.01 -17.73
N LYS A 197 0.14 3.48 -17.01
CA LYS A 197 -0.09 4.92 -16.86
C LYS A 197 0.90 5.56 -15.88
N ALA A 198 1.31 4.83 -14.85
CA ALA A 198 2.28 5.29 -13.86
C ALA A 198 3.68 5.52 -14.47
N LEU A 199 4.04 4.76 -15.50
CA LEU A 199 5.30 4.92 -16.25
C LEU A 199 5.42 6.24 -17.02
N GLU A 200 4.35 7.02 -17.18
CA GLU A 200 4.40 8.35 -17.82
C GLU A 200 5.02 9.43 -16.92
N TYR A 201 5.16 9.14 -15.62
CA TYR A 201 5.76 10.00 -14.60
C TYR A 201 7.20 9.58 -14.29
N ASP A 202 7.96 10.51 -13.69
CA ASP A 202 9.27 10.16 -13.12
C ASP A 202 9.11 9.33 -11.85
N ILE A 203 8.07 9.64 -11.06
CA ILE A 203 7.63 8.88 -9.90
C ILE A 203 6.13 8.64 -10.05
N GLY A 204 5.74 7.41 -10.37
CA GLY A 204 4.34 7.03 -10.56
C GLY A 204 3.84 6.19 -9.40
N VAL A 205 2.94 6.75 -8.59
CA VAL A 205 2.29 6.03 -7.48
C VAL A 205 0.97 5.45 -8.00
N TYR A 206 0.71 4.16 -7.77
CA TYR A 206 -0.57 3.58 -8.10
C TYR A 206 -0.99 2.51 -7.08
N PHE A 207 -2.23 2.61 -6.62
CA PHE A 207 -2.88 1.56 -5.83
C PHE A 207 -4.33 1.45 -6.25
N GLU A 208 -4.84 0.23 -6.28
CA GLU A 208 -6.28 -0.04 -6.32
C GLU A 208 -6.84 -0.09 -4.89
N ALA A 209 -8.11 0.27 -4.72
CA ALA A 209 -8.76 0.30 -3.39
C ALA A 209 -8.82 -1.08 -2.69
N ASN A 210 -8.43 -2.17 -3.35
CA ASN A 210 -8.28 -3.49 -2.73
C ASN A 210 -6.90 -3.71 -2.08
N GLY A 211 -6.00 -2.72 -2.16
CA GLY A 211 -4.68 -2.79 -1.56
C GLY A 211 -3.56 -3.24 -2.50
N HIS A 212 -3.84 -3.54 -3.77
CA HIS A 212 -2.79 -3.87 -4.74
C HIS A 212 -2.21 -2.59 -5.32
N GLY A 213 -0.90 -2.39 -5.19
CA GLY A 213 -0.24 -1.25 -5.79
C GLY A 213 1.26 -1.26 -5.57
N THR A 214 1.94 -0.26 -6.10
CA THR A 214 3.35 0.04 -5.80
C THR A 214 3.69 1.43 -6.35
N VAL A 215 4.96 1.80 -6.26
CA VAL A 215 5.53 3.00 -6.88
C VAL A 215 6.57 2.60 -7.92
N VAL A 216 6.44 3.16 -9.12
CA VAL A 216 7.45 3.05 -10.17
C VAL A 216 8.30 4.31 -10.25
N PHE A 217 9.58 4.11 -10.57
CA PHE A 217 10.54 5.18 -10.80
C PHE A 217 11.05 5.09 -12.24
N SER A 218 11.14 6.21 -12.94
CA SER A 218 11.75 6.27 -14.27
C SER A 218 13.27 6.11 -14.20
N ASN A 219 13.91 5.80 -15.32
CA ASN A 219 15.38 5.82 -15.40
C ASN A 219 15.93 7.24 -15.18
N ASN A 220 15.19 8.27 -15.61
CA ASN A 220 15.52 9.66 -15.34
C ASN A 220 15.55 9.94 -13.83
N ALA A 221 14.52 9.51 -13.09
CA ALA A 221 14.47 9.67 -11.63
C ALA A 221 15.66 9.03 -10.94
N ARG A 222 15.99 7.77 -11.29
CA ARG A 222 17.16 7.06 -10.74
C ARG A 222 18.46 7.81 -11.04
N ASN A 223 18.64 8.26 -12.28
CA ASN A 223 19.85 8.96 -12.70
C ASN A 223 20.01 10.30 -11.99
N LEU A 224 18.94 11.09 -11.85
CA LEU A 224 18.98 12.38 -11.16
C LEU A 224 19.31 12.22 -9.68
N VAL A 225 18.73 11.22 -9.00
CA VAL A 225 19.06 10.91 -7.61
C VAL A 225 20.53 10.53 -7.46
N LEU A 226 21.05 9.65 -8.33
CA LEU A 226 22.45 9.23 -8.29
C LEU A 226 23.42 10.38 -8.61
N GLN A 227 23.10 11.22 -9.59
CA GLN A 227 23.91 12.39 -9.94
C GLN A 227 23.97 13.38 -8.77
N ALA A 228 22.82 13.68 -8.15
CA ALA A 228 22.76 14.60 -7.03
C ALA A 228 23.46 14.08 -5.77
N MET A 229 23.50 12.75 -5.56
CA MET A 229 24.30 12.15 -4.49
C MET A 229 25.82 12.33 -4.68
N ASN A 230 26.29 12.42 -5.92
CA ASN A 230 27.70 12.60 -6.26
C ASN A 230 28.11 14.09 -6.34
N ASP A 231 27.16 15.03 -6.19
CA ASP A 231 27.47 16.45 -6.17
C ASP A 231 28.02 16.87 -4.79
N GLU A 232 29.33 17.09 -4.75
CA GLU A 232 30.03 17.54 -3.53
C GLU A 232 29.59 18.93 -3.07
N LYS A 233 29.08 19.77 -3.98
CA LYS A 233 28.66 21.16 -3.69
C LYS A 233 27.24 21.25 -3.14
N LEU A 234 26.51 20.14 -3.10
CA LEU A 234 25.14 20.13 -2.64
C LEU A 234 25.05 20.43 -1.14
N ASP A 235 24.07 21.25 -0.76
CA ASP A 235 23.74 21.51 0.63
C ASP A 235 23.46 20.21 1.40
N GLU A 236 23.95 20.14 2.63
CA GLU A 236 23.87 18.94 3.46
C GLU A 236 22.42 18.56 3.80
N THR A 237 21.51 19.53 3.91
CA THR A 237 20.08 19.25 4.14
C THR A 237 19.47 18.58 2.92
N LYS A 238 19.75 19.10 1.72
CA LYS A 238 19.30 18.48 0.46
C LYS A 238 19.90 17.09 0.27
N ARG A 239 21.19 16.93 0.57
CA ARG A 239 21.89 15.64 0.51
C ARG A 239 21.22 14.59 1.39
N ARG A 240 20.82 14.95 2.62
CA ARG A 240 20.06 14.05 3.50
C ARG A 240 18.70 13.65 2.90
N VAL A 241 17.96 14.59 2.33
CA VAL A 241 16.66 14.30 1.69
C VAL A 241 16.83 13.37 0.49
N ILE A 242 17.86 13.60 -0.33
CA ILE A 242 18.14 12.74 -1.51
C ILE A 242 18.60 11.35 -1.08
N LEU A 243 19.42 11.25 -0.03
CA LEU A 243 19.80 9.97 0.54
C LEU A 243 18.56 9.20 1.02
N ARG A 244 17.64 9.88 1.70
CA ARG A 244 16.37 9.30 2.14
C ARG A 244 15.51 8.86 0.97
N LEU A 245 15.36 9.70 -0.06
CA LEU A 245 14.63 9.36 -1.27
C LEU A 245 15.22 8.10 -1.93
N LYS A 246 16.56 8.01 -2.03
CA LYS A 246 17.26 6.82 -2.52
C LYS A 246 16.95 5.60 -1.67
N GLN A 247 17.00 5.69 -0.35
CA GLN A 247 16.69 4.56 0.54
C GLN A 247 15.21 4.13 0.41
N VAL A 248 14.28 5.07 0.28
CA VAL A 248 12.85 4.78 0.03
C VAL A 248 12.67 4.03 -1.29
N MET A 249 13.39 4.44 -2.35
CA MET A 249 13.38 3.73 -3.63
C MET A 249 13.89 2.28 -3.52
N GLU A 250 14.74 1.96 -2.54
CA GLU A 250 15.23 0.60 -2.32
C GLU A 250 14.27 -0.27 -1.51
N VAL A 251 13.46 0.33 -0.62
CA VAL A 251 12.39 -0.40 0.10
C VAL A 251 11.27 -0.80 -0.84
N ILE A 252 10.95 0.05 -1.81
CA ILE A 252 9.85 -0.14 -2.74
C ILE A 252 10.17 -1.24 -3.76
N ASN A 253 9.28 -2.21 -3.89
CA ASN A 253 9.32 -3.17 -4.99
C ASN A 253 8.60 -2.59 -6.23
N SER A 254 9.36 -1.97 -7.14
CA SER A 254 8.78 -1.39 -8.37
C SER A 254 8.36 -2.42 -9.44
N THR A 255 8.46 -3.72 -9.19
CA THR A 255 8.19 -4.78 -10.20
C THR A 255 6.71 -5.17 -10.22
N VAL A 256 6.13 -5.39 -9.05
CA VAL A 256 4.74 -5.85 -8.84
C VAL A 256 4.28 -5.43 -7.44
N GLY A 257 2.98 -5.48 -7.16
CA GLY A 257 2.46 -5.30 -5.81
C GLY A 257 3.10 -6.27 -4.82
N ASP A 258 3.54 -5.72 -3.69
CA ASP A 258 4.30 -6.42 -2.67
C ASP A 258 3.85 -5.89 -1.31
N ALA A 259 2.95 -6.64 -0.67
CA ALA A 259 2.30 -6.22 0.55
C ALA A 259 3.30 -5.95 1.70
N ILE A 260 4.44 -6.65 1.69
CA ILE A 260 5.47 -6.52 2.73
C ILE A 260 6.31 -5.27 2.48
N SER A 261 6.72 -5.03 1.23
CA SER A 261 7.39 -3.80 0.82
C SER A 261 6.50 -2.57 1.10
N ASP A 262 5.22 -2.63 0.74
CA ASP A 262 4.25 -1.57 0.97
C ASP A 262 4.01 -1.32 2.46
N MET A 263 3.91 -2.37 3.28
CA MET A 263 3.83 -2.25 4.73
C MET A 263 5.05 -1.51 5.31
N LEU A 264 6.27 -1.90 4.93
CA LEU A 264 7.49 -1.23 5.41
C LEU A 264 7.57 0.22 4.96
N LEU A 265 7.08 0.53 3.75
CA LEU A 265 6.97 1.89 3.26
C LEU A 265 5.98 2.71 4.10
N VAL A 266 4.77 2.20 4.34
CA VAL A 266 3.75 2.86 5.16
C VAL A 266 4.27 3.12 6.58
N GLU A 267 4.87 2.11 7.23
CA GLU A 267 5.46 2.29 8.56
C GLU A 267 6.58 3.33 8.57
N THR A 268 7.38 3.40 7.50
CA THR A 268 8.39 4.47 7.34
C THR A 268 7.73 5.84 7.33
N VAL A 269 6.65 6.04 6.56
CA VAL A 269 5.95 7.33 6.48
C VAL A 269 5.31 7.70 7.81
N LEU A 270 4.56 6.77 8.43
CA LEU A 270 3.87 7.01 9.69
C LEU A 270 4.86 7.33 10.82
N LYS A 271 5.99 6.61 10.87
CA LYS A 271 7.06 6.90 11.82
C LYS A 271 7.69 8.27 11.57
N THR A 272 7.97 8.62 10.31
CA THR A 272 8.55 9.91 9.92
C THR A 272 7.67 11.08 10.36
N ARG A 273 6.36 10.94 10.17
CA ARG A 273 5.36 11.94 10.57
C ARG A 273 5.02 11.89 12.06
N GLY A 274 5.40 10.82 12.75
CA GLY A 274 5.01 10.56 14.13
C GLY A 274 3.50 10.37 14.30
N TRP A 275 2.83 9.84 13.27
CA TRP A 275 1.37 9.70 13.20
C TRP A 275 0.87 8.39 13.82
N SER A 276 -0.23 8.48 14.57
CA SER A 276 -1.08 7.33 14.89
C SER A 276 -2.01 6.98 13.71
N MET A 277 -2.85 5.97 13.89
CA MET A 277 -3.88 5.64 12.90
C MET A 277 -4.95 6.73 12.83
N GLU A 278 -5.32 7.33 13.96
CA GLU A 278 -6.27 8.44 14.04
C GLU A 278 -5.72 9.70 13.34
N ASP A 279 -4.41 10.00 13.51
CA ASP A 279 -3.75 11.09 12.79
C ASP A 279 -3.80 10.88 11.27
N TRP A 280 -3.59 9.63 10.83
CA TRP A 280 -3.69 9.28 9.41
C TRP A 280 -5.13 9.34 8.90
N GLU A 281 -6.11 8.90 9.68
CA GLU A 281 -7.52 8.99 9.34
C GLU A 281 -7.95 10.44 9.12
N ALA A 282 -7.51 11.32 10.02
CA ALA A 282 -7.83 12.75 10.01
C ALA A 282 -7.27 13.52 8.79
N ALA A 283 -6.40 12.91 7.97
CA ALA A 283 -5.86 13.55 6.77
C ALA A 283 -6.97 13.98 5.78
N TYR A 284 -8.01 13.17 5.63
CA TYR A 284 -9.25 13.51 4.92
C TYR A 284 -10.37 12.55 5.32
N GLN A 285 -11.63 12.91 5.07
CA GLN A 285 -12.77 12.03 5.34
C GLN A 285 -13.28 11.42 4.04
N ASP A 286 -13.45 10.11 3.99
CA ASP A 286 -14.04 9.44 2.83
C ASP A 286 -15.52 9.79 2.67
N LEU A 287 -15.99 9.88 1.42
CA LEU A 287 -17.43 9.90 1.13
C LEU A 287 -18.04 8.53 1.45
N PRO A 288 -19.26 8.47 2.04
CA PRO A 288 -19.98 7.22 2.19
C PRO A 288 -20.10 6.49 0.85
N SER A 289 -19.65 5.23 0.80
CA SER A 289 -19.63 4.43 -0.42
C SER A 289 -20.02 2.98 -0.14
N ARG A 290 -20.49 2.26 -1.16
CA ARG A 290 -20.88 0.85 -1.06
C ARG A 290 -20.58 0.12 -2.35
N LEU A 291 -19.87 -1.01 -2.24
CA LEU A 291 -19.65 -1.95 -3.34
C LEU A 291 -20.65 -3.10 -3.24
N MET A 292 -21.33 -3.43 -4.34
CA MET A 292 -22.26 -4.56 -4.40
C MET A 292 -21.97 -5.43 -5.64
N LYS A 293 -21.91 -6.74 -5.44
CA LYS A 293 -21.82 -7.71 -6.54
C LYS A 293 -23.23 -8.10 -6.97
N VAL A 294 -23.61 -7.81 -8.21
CA VAL A 294 -24.92 -8.18 -8.77
C VAL A 294 -24.76 -9.46 -9.59
N PRO A 295 -25.42 -10.58 -9.24
CA PRO A 295 -25.39 -11.79 -10.05
C PRO A 295 -26.18 -11.56 -11.34
N CYS A 296 -25.59 -11.86 -12.50
CA CYS A 296 -26.23 -11.72 -13.79
C CYS A 296 -26.36 -13.08 -14.49
N GLN A 297 -27.53 -13.34 -15.10
CA GLN A 297 -27.76 -14.54 -15.91
C GLN A 297 -27.12 -14.34 -17.29
N GLY A 298 -25.91 -14.88 -17.46
CA GLY A 298 -25.16 -14.86 -18.72
C GLY A 298 -24.19 -13.68 -18.84
N GLN A 299 -22.90 -13.98 -19.02
CA GLN A 299 -21.87 -13.01 -19.35
C GLN A 299 -22.06 -12.48 -20.79
N LYS A 300 -23.09 -11.67 -21.05
CA LYS A 300 -22.97 -10.73 -22.16
C LYS A 300 -21.98 -9.67 -21.68
N ARG A 301 -20.81 -9.60 -22.33
CA ARG A 301 -19.78 -8.59 -22.04
C ARG A 301 -20.41 -7.22 -22.22
N ASP A 302 -20.69 -6.52 -21.14
CA ASP A 302 -20.95 -5.09 -21.17
C ASP A 302 -19.68 -4.43 -21.73
N ARG A 303 -19.74 -4.03 -23.01
CA ARG A 303 -18.67 -3.30 -23.67
C ARG A 303 -18.80 -1.84 -23.27
N ASP A 304 -18.28 -1.49 -22.10
CA ASP A 304 -18.26 -0.10 -21.66
C ASP A 304 -17.06 0.60 -22.32
N SER A 305 -17.34 1.60 -23.16
CA SER A 305 -16.36 2.29 -24.03
C SER A 305 -15.79 3.57 -23.41
N GLY A 306 -15.77 3.65 -22.09
CA GLY A 306 -15.18 4.72 -21.28
C GLY A 306 -14.56 4.11 -20.03
N CYS A 307 -13.90 4.93 -19.20
CA CYS A 307 -13.21 4.51 -17.98
C CYS A 307 -14.15 3.88 -16.93
N ARG A 308 -14.75 2.70 -17.18
CA ARG A 308 -15.76 1.97 -16.38
C ARG A 308 -16.67 2.86 -15.50
N SER A 309 -17.07 4.01 -16.02
CA SER A 309 -17.72 5.09 -15.23
C SER A 309 -19.15 5.36 -15.66
N LYS A 310 -19.74 4.54 -16.55
CA LYS A 310 -21.21 4.52 -16.67
C LYS A 310 -21.81 3.77 -15.48
N VAL A 311 -21.69 4.37 -14.31
CA VAL A 311 -22.45 4.01 -13.12
C VAL A 311 -23.90 4.37 -13.38
N PHE A 312 -24.80 3.39 -13.37
CA PHE A 312 -26.24 3.63 -13.38
C PHE A 312 -26.63 4.39 -12.11
N GLN A 313 -26.73 5.73 -12.19
CA GLN A 313 -27.45 6.53 -11.20
C GLN A 313 -28.95 6.27 -11.38
N THR A 314 -29.49 5.26 -10.71
CA THR A 314 -30.93 5.23 -10.44
C THR A 314 -31.23 6.31 -9.41
N ARG A 315 -31.80 7.43 -9.85
CA ARG A 315 -32.49 8.39 -8.96
C ARG A 315 -33.52 7.60 -8.16
N TRP A 316 -33.36 7.57 -6.84
CA TRP A 316 -34.45 7.23 -5.95
C TRP A 316 -35.45 8.38 -6.00
N SER A 317 -36.50 8.25 -6.81
CA SER A 317 -37.68 9.11 -6.69
C SER A 317 -38.44 8.66 -5.45
N THR A 318 -38.35 9.42 -4.37
CA THR A 318 -39.30 9.36 -3.26
C THR A 318 -40.58 10.07 -3.70
N GLU A 319 -41.42 9.38 -4.47
CA GLU A 319 -42.83 9.71 -4.63
C GLU A 319 -43.60 8.39 -4.55
N ARG A 320 -44.13 8.12 -3.36
CA ARG A 320 -45.28 7.26 -3.14
C ARG A 320 -46.40 8.18 -2.68
N ASP A 321 -47.34 8.43 -3.57
CA ASP A 321 -48.74 8.62 -3.19
C ASP A 321 -49.33 7.24 -2.84
#